data_AF-A0A2D7RRV3-F1
#
_entry.id   AF-A0A2D7RRV3-F1
#
_cell.length_a   1.000
_cell.length_b   1.000
_cell.length_c   1.000
_cell.angle_alpha   90.00
_cell.angle_beta   90.00
_cell.angle_gamma   90.00
#
_symmetry.space_group_name_H-M   'P 1'
#
loop_
_entity.id
_entity.type
_entity.pdbx_description
1 polymer ?
#
loop_
_entity_poly.entity_id
_entity_poly.type
_entity_poly.pdbx_seq_one_letter_code
_entity_poly.pdbx_strand_id
1 'polypeptide(L)'
;MKYGPYSDNDLNTFKQYPFRCPKWDPMPDGKKNVVILGCSHVWGVGLEEHETWAHQVSQHNTNRLRYWNLGQPGASPEAVVRILYSCEKVLHPSIIIVMWPEMSRRERLESYTKNLLGTHETLRYENHKTDLNNFLKSVFFLEKYAEKNQCKTFHCFSDHYHDFRTEGNSPALMEDYTLRNCWPYWDKFTARDLHSKPSRAADGIHFGTEHHKRFADLFLQKFGQKLK
;
A
#
# COMPACT_ATOMS: atom_id res chain seq x y z
N MET A 1 8.11 -1.58 22.24
CA MET A 1 7.39 -2.82 22.61
C MET A 1 7.66 -3.82 21.52
N LYS A 2 8.03 -5.05 21.86
CA LYS A 2 8.34 -6.11 20.87
C LYS A 2 7.82 -7.46 21.35
N TYR A 3 7.06 -8.13 20.50
CA TYR A 3 6.53 -9.49 20.71
C TYR A 3 6.72 -10.28 19.43
N GLY A 4 7.67 -11.22 19.44
CA GLY A 4 8.06 -11.96 18.23
C GLY A 4 8.40 -11.00 17.08
N PRO A 5 7.77 -11.15 15.90
CA PRO A 5 8.03 -10.30 14.73
C PRO A 5 7.31 -8.95 14.74
N TYR A 6 6.46 -8.67 15.75
CA TYR A 6 5.82 -7.37 15.93
C TYR A 6 6.65 -6.48 16.84
N SER A 7 6.88 -5.25 16.42
CA SER A 7 7.51 -4.20 17.20
C SER A 7 6.77 -2.88 17.01
N ASP A 8 7.02 -1.88 17.86
CA ASP A 8 6.57 -0.50 17.68
C ASP A 8 7.70 0.47 17.27
N ASN A 9 8.94 -0.02 17.23
CA ASN A 9 10.15 0.81 17.05
C ASN A 9 11.25 0.14 16.22
N ASP A 10 10.91 -0.89 15.42
CA ASP A 10 11.89 -1.72 14.72
C ASP A 10 11.44 -1.97 13.27
N LEU A 11 11.77 -1.01 12.39
CA LEU A 11 11.46 -1.08 10.97
C LEU A 11 12.45 -1.98 10.23
N ASN A 12 12.03 -3.21 9.95
CA ASN A 12 12.79 -4.18 9.19
C ASN A 12 12.26 -4.32 7.77
N THR A 13 13.19 -4.51 6.84
CA THR A 13 12.92 -4.71 5.41
C THR A 13 13.72 -5.88 4.88
N PHE A 14 13.31 -6.45 3.75
CA PHE A 14 14.12 -7.48 3.10
C PHE A 14 15.39 -6.86 2.51
N LYS A 15 16.55 -7.49 2.73
CA LYS A 15 17.84 -7.00 2.22
C LYS A 15 17.84 -6.73 0.71
N GLN A 16 17.17 -7.58 -0.06
CA GLN A 16 17.05 -7.43 -1.52
C GLN A 16 16.09 -6.30 -1.93
N TYR A 17 15.14 -5.96 -1.06
CA TYR A 17 14.09 -4.99 -1.34
C TYR A 17 13.95 -4.03 -0.16
N PRO A 18 14.97 -3.17 0.09
CA PRO A 18 14.88 -2.16 1.12
C PRO A 18 13.76 -1.17 0.81
N PHE A 19 13.17 -0.56 1.83
CA PHE A 19 12.16 0.48 1.62
C PHE A 19 12.69 1.60 0.71
N ARG A 20 11.84 2.06 -0.22
CA ARG A 20 12.18 3.15 -1.14
C ARG A 20 11.86 4.49 -0.51
N CYS A 21 12.58 4.83 0.56
CA CYS A 21 12.36 6.07 1.29
C CYS A 21 13.67 6.68 1.80
N PRO A 22 13.68 7.97 2.18
CA PRO A 22 14.83 8.61 2.81
C PRO A 22 15.19 7.94 4.14
N LYS A 23 16.37 8.27 4.67
CA LYS A 23 16.71 7.93 6.06
C LYS A 23 15.87 8.77 7.03
N TRP A 24 15.53 8.18 8.17
CA TRP A 24 14.71 8.79 9.22
C TRP A 24 15.46 9.04 10.53
N ASP A 25 16.76 8.75 10.60
CA ASP A 25 17.59 8.96 11.79
C ASP A 25 18.75 9.92 11.48
N PRO A 26 18.76 11.14 12.05
CA PRO A 26 17.69 11.72 12.87
C PRO A 26 16.42 12.04 12.06
N MET A 27 15.26 12.08 12.72
CA MET A 27 13.99 12.42 12.08
C MET A 27 14.01 13.90 11.68
N PRO A 28 13.79 14.27 10.40
CA PRO A 28 13.82 15.68 10.04
C PRO A 28 12.61 16.44 10.64
N ASP A 29 12.74 17.73 10.89
CA ASP A 29 11.70 18.53 11.54
C ASP A 29 10.60 19.04 10.58
N GLY A 30 9.46 19.46 11.16
CA GLY A 30 8.52 20.40 10.53
C GLY A 30 7.44 19.85 9.59
N LYS A 31 7.44 18.55 9.25
CA LYS A 31 6.45 17.95 8.33
C LYS A 31 5.68 16.82 8.99
N LYS A 32 4.41 16.64 8.57
CA LYS A 32 3.63 15.46 8.94
C LYS A 32 4.09 14.25 8.14
N ASN A 33 4.22 13.12 8.82
CA ASN A 33 4.66 11.88 8.17
C ASN A 33 3.47 11.15 7.54
N VAL A 34 3.63 10.83 6.25
CA VAL A 34 2.71 10.03 5.45
C VAL A 34 3.39 8.70 5.17
N VAL A 35 2.84 7.61 5.68
CA VAL A 35 3.35 6.27 5.35
C VAL A 35 2.54 5.68 4.20
N ILE A 36 3.23 5.17 3.19
CA ILE A 36 2.63 4.46 2.07
C ILE A 36 2.97 2.98 2.23
N LEU A 37 1.94 2.15 2.36
CA LEU A 37 2.05 0.73 2.67
C LEU A 37 1.49 -0.12 1.53
N GLY A 38 2.11 -1.28 1.31
CA GLY A 38 1.58 -2.30 0.40
C GLY A 38 2.64 -3.31 -0.03
N CYS A 39 2.40 -3.98 -1.15
CA CYS A 39 3.27 -5.04 -1.66
C CYS A 39 4.28 -4.54 -2.71
N SER A 40 4.62 -5.39 -3.69
CA SER A 40 5.54 -5.08 -4.78
C SER A 40 5.08 -3.92 -5.67
N HIS A 41 3.78 -3.67 -5.76
CA HIS A 41 3.21 -2.56 -6.51
C HIS A 41 3.42 -1.19 -5.85
N VAL A 42 3.57 -1.16 -4.53
CA VAL A 42 3.93 0.06 -3.80
C VAL A 42 5.44 0.27 -3.85
N TRP A 43 6.20 -0.80 -3.67
CA TRP A 43 7.66 -0.75 -3.83
C TRP A 43 8.06 -0.37 -5.26
N GLY A 44 7.35 -0.88 -6.29
CA GLY A 44 7.63 -0.62 -7.70
C GLY A 44 8.62 -1.62 -8.32
N VAL A 45 8.35 -2.93 -8.17
CA VAL A 45 9.23 -3.96 -8.75
C VAL A 45 9.26 -3.83 -10.27
N GLY A 46 10.47 -3.81 -10.83
CA GLY A 46 10.69 -3.60 -12.26
C GLY A 46 10.54 -2.15 -12.74
N LEU A 47 10.43 -1.18 -11.83
CA LEU A 47 10.34 0.25 -12.13
C LEU A 47 11.44 1.04 -11.43
N GLU A 48 11.90 2.11 -12.08
CA GLU A 48 12.70 3.14 -11.42
C GLU A 48 11.85 3.87 -10.36
N GLU A 49 12.49 4.46 -9.35
CA GLU A 49 11.74 5.07 -8.23
C GLU A 49 10.74 6.12 -8.70
N HIS A 50 11.17 7.00 -9.61
CA HIS A 50 10.37 8.12 -10.12
C HIS A 50 9.17 7.68 -10.97
N GLU A 51 9.18 6.44 -11.49
CA GLU A 51 8.08 5.89 -12.28
C GLU A 51 6.95 5.37 -11.38
N THR A 52 7.21 5.13 -10.09
CA THR A 52 6.21 4.53 -9.20
C THR A 52 5.09 5.51 -8.84
N TRP A 53 3.85 5.01 -8.73
CA TRP A 53 2.71 5.81 -8.29
C TRP A 53 2.95 6.42 -6.90
N ALA A 54 3.63 5.66 -6.02
CA ALA A 54 3.97 6.10 -4.67
C ALA A 54 4.91 7.31 -4.71
N HIS A 55 5.93 7.30 -5.59
CA HIS A 55 6.79 8.46 -5.79
C HIS A 55 6.01 9.64 -6.37
N GLN A 56 5.16 9.42 -7.37
CA GLN A 56 4.36 10.49 -7.98
C GLN A 56 3.42 11.15 -6.95
N VAL A 57 2.71 10.36 -6.14
CA VAL A 57 1.90 10.86 -5.02
C VAL A 57 2.75 11.60 -3.98
N SER A 58 3.99 11.15 -3.74
CA SER A 58 4.88 11.79 -2.77
C SER A 58 5.32 13.20 -3.15
N GLN A 59 5.15 13.60 -4.41
CA GLN A 59 5.44 14.97 -4.86
C GLN A 59 4.34 15.97 -4.48
N HIS A 60 3.19 15.49 -3.98
CA HIS A 60 2.08 16.33 -3.57
C HIS A 60 2.33 16.97 -2.20
N ASN A 61 2.04 18.27 -2.04
CA ASN A 61 2.06 18.95 -0.74
C ASN A 61 3.36 18.77 0.09
N THR A 62 4.51 18.65 -0.57
CA THR A 62 5.83 18.39 0.06
C THR A 62 6.30 19.47 1.04
N ASN A 63 5.72 20.68 1.01
CA ASN A 63 5.99 21.71 2.02
C ASN A 63 5.44 21.35 3.41
N ARG A 64 4.42 20.49 3.47
CA ARG A 64 3.73 20.10 4.72
C ARG A 64 3.87 18.62 5.04
N LEU A 65 4.04 17.80 4.00
CA LEU A 65 4.02 16.35 4.09
C LEU A 65 5.39 15.76 3.76
N ARG A 66 5.73 14.69 4.45
CA ARG A 66 6.90 13.85 4.18
C ARG A 66 6.43 12.42 4.00
N TYR A 67 6.81 11.81 2.88
CA TYR A 67 6.31 10.51 2.49
C TYR A 67 7.35 9.42 2.73
N TRP A 68 6.88 8.27 3.20
CA TRP A 68 7.69 7.09 3.49
C TRP A 68 7.08 5.90 2.76
N ASN A 69 7.65 5.52 1.63
CA ASN A 69 7.24 4.30 0.92
C ASN A 69 7.84 3.07 1.63
N LEU A 70 6.98 2.40 2.39
CA LEU A 70 7.28 1.19 3.14
C LEU A 70 6.70 -0.05 2.43
N GLY A 71 6.54 0.00 1.11
CA GLY A 71 6.12 -1.14 0.31
C GLY A 71 7.12 -2.30 0.44
N GLN A 72 6.63 -3.53 0.56
CA GLN A 72 7.49 -4.71 0.64
C GLN A 72 7.02 -5.77 -0.38
N PRO A 73 7.85 -6.16 -1.35
CA PRO A 73 7.49 -7.19 -2.32
C PRO A 73 6.98 -8.48 -1.69
N GLY A 74 5.87 -8.98 -2.24
CA GLY A 74 5.19 -10.18 -1.74
C GLY A 74 4.33 -9.97 -0.49
N ALA A 75 4.34 -8.81 0.17
CA ALA A 75 3.58 -8.59 1.41
C ALA A 75 2.10 -8.97 1.30
N SER A 76 1.59 -9.58 2.37
CA SER A 76 0.16 -9.82 2.61
C SER A 76 -0.49 -8.64 3.35
N PRO A 77 -1.83 -8.60 3.49
CA PRO A 77 -2.50 -7.63 4.36
C PRO A 77 -1.96 -7.64 5.80
N GLU A 78 -1.60 -8.80 6.33
CA GLU A 78 -1.06 -8.96 7.68
C GLU A 78 0.34 -8.37 7.81
N ALA A 79 1.21 -8.62 6.82
CA ALA A 79 2.55 -8.05 6.78
C ALA A 79 2.50 -6.52 6.70
N VAL A 80 1.56 -5.97 5.92
CA VAL A 80 1.31 -4.53 5.83
C VAL A 80 0.97 -3.93 7.20
N VAL A 81 0.06 -4.57 7.94
CA VAL A 81 -0.30 -4.13 9.31
C VAL A 81 0.91 -4.24 10.24
N ARG A 82 1.68 -5.33 10.18
CA ARG A 82 2.88 -5.48 11.01
C ARG A 82 3.92 -4.39 10.74
N ILE A 83 4.11 -4.00 9.48
CA ILE A 83 5.00 -2.88 9.08
C ILE A 83 4.47 -1.55 9.64
N LEU A 84 3.16 -1.30 9.57
CA LEU A 84 2.55 -0.09 10.16
C LEU A 84 2.85 0.01 11.65
N TYR A 85 2.61 -1.05 12.42
CA TYR A 85 2.91 -1.03 13.86
C TYR A 85 4.41 -0.81 14.10
N SER A 86 5.27 -1.45 13.30
CA SER A 86 6.73 -1.32 13.43
C SER A 86 7.26 0.11 13.23
N CYS A 87 6.53 0.97 12.52
CA CYS A 87 6.91 2.37 12.31
C CYS A 87 6.36 3.35 13.34
N GLU A 88 5.51 2.91 14.28
CA GLU A 88 4.76 3.81 15.17
C GLU A 88 5.65 4.82 15.90
N LYS A 89 6.70 4.34 16.55
CA LYS A 89 7.67 5.16 17.30
C LYS A 89 8.90 5.57 16.50
N VAL A 90 8.96 5.17 15.23
CA VAL A 90 10.05 5.55 14.33
C VAL A 90 9.65 6.74 13.48
N LEU A 91 8.48 6.64 12.83
CA LEU A 91 8.00 7.61 11.85
C LEU A 91 6.83 8.44 12.37
N HIS A 92 6.18 8.07 13.48
CA HIS A 92 5.02 8.79 14.04
C HIS A 92 4.00 9.23 12.96
N PRO A 93 3.38 8.28 12.23
CA PRO A 93 2.54 8.60 11.09
C PRO A 93 1.36 9.51 11.47
N SER A 94 1.11 10.55 10.67
CA SER A 94 -0.12 11.35 10.75
C SER A 94 -1.12 10.97 9.66
N ILE A 95 -0.63 10.36 8.57
CA ILE A 95 -1.43 9.91 7.45
C ILE A 95 -0.92 8.53 7.02
N ILE A 96 -1.85 7.62 6.75
CA ILE A 96 -1.59 6.27 6.27
C ILE A 96 -2.27 6.13 4.92
N ILE A 97 -1.49 5.83 3.89
CA ILE A 97 -1.98 5.41 2.58
C ILE A 97 -1.68 3.92 2.46
N VAL A 98 -2.70 3.09 2.30
CA VAL A 98 -2.54 1.65 2.14
C VAL A 98 -3.09 1.19 0.80
N MET A 99 -2.22 0.62 -0.03
CA MET A 99 -2.62 -0.16 -1.17
C MET A 99 -2.66 -1.63 -0.74
N TRP A 100 -3.86 -2.14 -0.51
CA TRP A 100 -4.04 -3.50 -0.06
C TRP A 100 -3.52 -4.51 -1.10
N PRO A 101 -2.66 -5.46 -0.66
CA PRO A 101 -2.31 -6.62 -1.46
C PRO A 101 -3.53 -7.53 -1.66
N GLU A 102 -3.37 -8.52 -2.52
CA GLU A 102 -4.37 -9.57 -2.72
C GLU A 102 -4.73 -10.26 -1.39
N MET A 103 -6.02 -10.32 -1.07
CA MET A 103 -6.54 -10.82 0.22
C MET A 103 -6.22 -12.31 0.49
N SER A 104 -5.96 -13.08 -0.56
CA SER A 104 -5.57 -14.50 -0.47
C SER A 104 -4.16 -14.69 0.08
N ARG A 105 -3.30 -13.65 0.04
CA ARG A 105 -1.94 -13.73 0.56
C ARG A 105 -1.96 -13.82 2.08
N ARG A 106 -1.00 -14.57 2.62
CA ARG A 106 -0.80 -14.71 4.07
C ARG A 106 0.61 -14.36 4.47
N GLU A 107 0.74 -13.85 5.69
CA GLU A 107 2.04 -13.84 6.34
C GLU A 107 2.14 -15.04 7.28
N ARG A 108 3.16 -15.87 7.09
CA ARG A 108 3.47 -16.97 7.99
C ARG A 108 4.62 -16.54 8.91
N LEU A 109 4.37 -16.60 10.21
CA LEU A 109 5.30 -16.20 11.26
C LEU A 109 5.97 -17.47 11.83
N GLU A 110 7.20 -17.75 11.42
CA GLU A 110 8.02 -18.84 11.99
C GLU A 110 9.25 -18.24 12.71
N SER A 111 10.42 -18.88 12.61
CA SER A 111 11.70 -18.28 13.00
C SER A 111 12.02 -16.99 12.24
N TYR A 112 11.39 -16.80 11.08
CA TYR A 112 11.35 -15.55 10.32
C TYR A 112 9.99 -15.40 9.63
N THR A 113 9.67 -14.18 9.19
CA THR A 113 8.42 -13.92 8.47
C THR A 113 8.52 -14.36 7.02
N LYS A 114 7.49 -15.05 6.53
CA LYS A 114 7.38 -15.54 5.16
C LYS A 114 6.10 -15.02 4.53
N ASN A 115 6.23 -14.43 3.34
CA ASN A 115 5.09 -14.05 2.52
C ASN A 115 4.65 -15.24 1.68
N LEU A 116 3.39 -15.63 1.79
CA LEU A 116 2.80 -16.73 1.04
C LEU A 116 1.79 -16.19 0.03
N LEU A 117 1.90 -16.67 -1.21
CA LEU A 117 0.88 -16.47 -2.23
C LEU A 117 -0.36 -17.31 -1.89
N GLY A 118 -1.55 -16.88 -2.31
CA GLY A 118 -2.80 -17.60 -2.06
C GLY A 118 -2.81 -19.04 -2.61
N THR A 119 -2.01 -19.31 -3.63
CA THR A 119 -1.86 -20.63 -4.25
C THR A 119 -0.84 -21.54 -3.56
N HIS A 120 -0.18 -21.07 -2.49
CA HIS A 120 0.84 -21.85 -1.79
C HIS A 120 0.22 -23.08 -1.10
N GLU A 121 0.89 -24.24 -1.15
CA GLU A 121 0.35 -25.53 -0.66
C GLU A 121 -0.10 -25.50 0.81
N THR A 122 0.56 -24.67 1.62
CA THR A 122 0.26 -24.52 3.05
C THR A 122 -1.08 -23.83 3.30
N LEU A 123 -1.64 -23.18 2.29
CA LEU A 123 -2.94 -22.48 2.33
C LEU A 123 -4.06 -23.29 1.68
N ARG A 124 -3.86 -24.59 1.38
CA ARG A 124 -4.83 -25.44 0.68
C ARG A 124 -6.22 -25.58 1.31
N TYR A 125 -6.37 -25.20 2.58
CA TYR A 125 -7.65 -25.22 3.31
C TYR A 125 -8.28 -23.84 3.46
N GLU A 126 -7.55 -22.79 3.07
CA GLU A 126 -8.09 -21.43 3.00
C GLU A 126 -9.08 -21.34 1.84
N ASN A 127 -10.05 -20.44 1.99
CA ASN A 127 -11.05 -20.17 0.97
C ASN A 127 -11.42 -18.69 1.00
N HIS A 128 -12.25 -18.26 0.06
CA HIS A 128 -12.67 -16.86 -0.04
C HIS A 128 -13.21 -16.29 1.28
N LYS A 129 -13.93 -17.07 2.09
CA LYS A 129 -14.45 -16.58 3.38
C LYS A 129 -13.34 -16.40 4.40
N THR A 130 -12.38 -17.32 4.50
CA THR A 130 -11.25 -17.17 5.44
C THR A 130 -10.34 -16.03 5.00
N ASP A 131 -10.10 -15.88 3.70
CA ASP A 131 -9.39 -14.74 3.12
C ASP A 131 -10.07 -13.41 3.43
N LEU A 132 -11.39 -13.34 3.25
CA LEU A 132 -12.14 -12.11 3.49
C LEU A 132 -12.05 -11.72 4.96
N ASN A 133 -12.29 -12.66 5.88
CA ASN A 133 -12.23 -12.38 7.31
C ASN A 133 -10.81 -12.02 7.76
N ASN A 134 -9.78 -12.63 7.17
CA ASN A 134 -8.39 -12.28 7.47
C ASN A 134 -8.02 -10.88 6.95
N PHE A 135 -8.52 -10.51 5.78
CA PHE A 135 -8.40 -9.16 5.24
C PHE A 135 -9.11 -8.15 6.14
N LEU A 136 -10.37 -8.40 6.52
CA LEU A 136 -11.15 -7.53 7.40
C LEU A 136 -10.51 -7.38 8.79
N LYS A 137 -9.90 -8.44 9.34
CA LYS A 137 -9.06 -8.38 10.55
C LYS A 137 -7.91 -7.38 10.38
N SER A 138 -7.25 -7.40 9.23
CA SER A 138 -6.14 -6.48 8.92
C SER A 138 -6.61 -5.04 8.78
N VAL A 139 -7.75 -4.82 8.11
CA VAL A 139 -8.41 -3.50 8.02
C VAL A 139 -8.75 -3.00 9.42
N PHE A 140 -9.37 -3.83 10.27
CA PHE A 140 -9.74 -3.46 11.64
C PHE A 140 -8.52 -2.98 12.44
N PHE A 141 -7.41 -3.72 12.43
CA PHE A 141 -6.22 -3.32 13.17
C PHE A 141 -5.58 -2.04 12.63
N LEU A 142 -5.60 -1.83 11.30
CA LEU A 142 -5.11 -0.57 10.71
C LEU A 142 -5.99 0.62 11.11
N GLU A 143 -7.31 0.48 11.03
CA GLU A 143 -8.25 1.55 11.39
C GLU A 143 -8.21 1.83 12.90
N LYS A 144 -8.07 0.80 13.74
CA LYS A 144 -7.88 0.99 15.20
C LYS A 144 -6.55 1.63 15.54
N TYR A 145 -5.48 1.31 14.82
CA TYR A 145 -4.22 2.02 14.94
C TYR A 145 -4.42 3.51 14.61
N ALA A 146 -5.09 3.80 13.49
CA ALA A 146 -5.32 5.17 13.03
C ALA A 146 -6.21 5.97 13.98
N GLU A 147 -7.29 5.38 14.49
CA GLU A 147 -8.17 6.00 15.49
C GLU A 147 -7.37 6.40 16.74
N LYS A 148 -6.59 5.46 17.29
CA LYS A 148 -5.81 5.68 18.52
C LYS A 148 -4.71 6.74 18.33
N ASN A 149 -4.08 6.75 17.17
CA ASN A 149 -2.98 7.67 16.85
C ASN A 149 -3.45 8.94 16.11
N GLN A 150 -4.76 9.14 15.98
CA GLN A 150 -5.37 10.28 15.28
C GLN A 150 -4.85 10.45 13.83
N CYS A 151 -4.56 9.33 13.16
CA CYS A 151 -4.11 9.32 11.77
C CYS A 151 -5.31 9.42 10.81
N LYS A 152 -5.10 10.04 9.64
CA LYS A 152 -6.00 9.89 8.50
C LYS A 152 -5.64 8.64 7.69
N THR A 153 -6.63 7.88 7.23
CA THR A 153 -6.40 6.70 6.39
C THR A 153 -6.95 6.90 4.99
N PHE A 154 -6.23 6.39 4.00
CA PHE A 154 -6.64 6.32 2.59
C PHE A 154 -6.36 4.90 2.09
N HIS A 155 -7.40 4.23 1.61
CA HIS A 155 -7.30 2.86 1.14
C HIS A 155 -7.47 2.80 -0.37
N CYS A 156 -6.68 1.94 -0.99
CA CYS A 156 -6.81 1.56 -2.38
C CYS A 156 -6.37 0.10 -2.56
N PHE A 157 -6.46 -0.41 -3.78
CA PHE A 157 -6.17 -1.82 -4.08
C PHE A 157 -5.21 -1.96 -5.24
N SER A 158 -4.34 -2.95 -5.13
CA SER A 158 -3.44 -3.32 -6.23
C SER A 158 -4.16 -4.08 -7.34
N ASP A 159 -5.13 -4.91 -6.97
CA ASP A 159 -5.75 -5.88 -7.87
C ASP A 159 -7.28 -5.80 -7.85
N HIS A 160 -7.92 -6.55 -6.96
CA HIS A 160 -9.38 -6.58 -6.81
C HIS A 160 -9.82 -5.59 -5.74
N TYR A 161 -10.90 -4.86 -6.04
CA TYR A 161 -11.56 -4.00 -5.08
C TYR A 161 -12.41 -4.84 -4.12
N HIS A 162 -12.36 -4.48 -2.83
CA HIS A 162 -13.24 -5.04 -1.81
C HIS A 162 -13.86 -3.90 -1.01
N ASP A 163 -15.19 -3.79 -1.00
CA ASP A 163 -15.87 -2.87 -0.11
C ASP A 163 -15.91 -3.46 1.30
N PHE A 164 -15.33 -2.75 2.26
CA PHE A 164 -15.31 -3.12 3.67
C PHE A 164 -15.97 -2.07 4.56
N ARG A 165 -16.61 -1.06 3.95
CA ARG A 165 -17.32 -0.03 4.71
C ARG A 165 -18.59 -0.61 5.32
N THR A 166 -18.96 -0.08 6.48
CA THR A 166 -20.20 -0.42 7.15
C THR A 166 -20.95 0.86 7.50
N GLU A 167 -22.23 0.73 7.86
CA GLU A 167 -22.95 1.85 8.45
C GLU A 167 -22.18 2.38 9.66
N GLY A 168 -21.97 3.70 9.71
CA GLY A 168 -21.17 4.35 10.75
C GLY A 168 -19.64 4.21 10.64
N ASN A 169 -19.10 3.45 9.68
CA ASN A 169 -17.67 3.32 9.45
C ASN A 169 -17.33 3.33 7.95
N SER A 170 -16.98 4.51 7.44
CA SER A 170 -16.74 4.76 6.01
C SER A 170 -15.39 5.45 5.78
N PRO A 171 -14.26 4.75 5.94
CA PRO A 171 -12.94 5.32 5.68
C PRO A 171 -12.78 5.74 4.22
N ALA A 172 -11.79 6.60 3.95
CA ALA A 172 -11.54 7.11 2.61
C ALA A 172 -11.04 5.97 1.70
N LEU A 173 -11.86 5.58 0.72
CA LEU A 173 -11.63 4.39 -0.09
C LEU A 173 -11.68 4.70 -1.61
N MET A 174 -10.70 4.20 -2.35
CA MET A 174 -10.65 4.26 -3.81
C MET A 174 -11.41 3.09 -4.41
N GLU A 175 -12.70 3.31 -4.69
CA GLU A 175 -13.62 2.24 -5.15
C GLU A 175 -13.67 2.04 -6.66
N ASP A 176 -13.48 3.10 -7.45
CA ASP A 176 -13.66 3.05 -8.90
C ASP A 176 -12.47 2.40 -9.62
N TYR A 177 -11.28 2.51 -9.01
CA TYR A 177 -10.03 2.12 -9.64
C TYR A 177 -9.09 1.40 -8.68
N THR A 178 -8.48 0.34 -9.21
CA THR A 178 -7.32 -0.36 -8.67
C THR A 178 -6.14 -0.14 -9.60
N LEU A 179 -4.92 -0.44 -9.14
CA LEU A 179 -3.75 -0.35 -10.03
C LEU A 179 -3.89 -1.26 -11.26
N ARG A 180 -4.57 -2.41 -11.13
CA ARG A 180 -4.85 -3.31 -12.25
C ARG A 180 -5.80 -2.69 -13.26
N ASN A 181 -6.94 -2.14 -12.84
CA ASN A 181 -8.01 -1.74 -13.76
C ASN A 181 -7.87 -0.30 -14.26
N CYS A 182 -6.93 0.49 -13.70
CA CYS A 182 -6.70 1.85 -14.13
C CYS A 182 -5.94 1.94 -15.45
N TRP A 183 -5.54 0.83 -16.09
CA TRP A 183 -4.95 0.83 -17.42
C TRP A 183 -5.06 -0.59 -18.06
N PRO A 184 -5.11 -0.70 -19.40
CA PRO A 184 -5.34 0.37 -20.34
C PRO A 184 -6.74 0.97 -20.20
N TYR A 185 -6.93 2.16 -20.75
CA TYR A 185 -8.20 2.85 -20.65
C TYR A 185 -8.57 3.55 -21.94
N TRP A 186 -9.86 3.75 -22.07
CA TRP A 186 -10.42 4.53 -23.14
C TRP A 186 -11.39 5.55 -22.56
N ASP A 187 -11.24 6.79 -22.99
CA ASP A 187 -12.11 7.89 -22.64
C ASP A 187 -12.44 8.64 -23.92
N LYS A 188 -13.71 8.58 -24.33
CA LYS A 188 -14.18 9.17 -25.60
C LYS A 188 -13.99 10.69 -25.69
N PHE A 189 -13.76 11.37 -24.56
CA PHE A 189 -13.60 12.82 -24.47
C PHE A 189 -12.13 13.24 -24.30
N THR A 190 -11.30 12.42 -23.65
CA THR A 190 -9.92 12.78 -23.28
C THR A 190 -8.84 11.88 -23.89
N ALA A 191 -9.15 10.67 -24.32
CA ALA A 191 -8.20 9.73 -24.92
C ALA A 191 -8.66 9.29 -26.32
N ARG A 192 -8.06 9.90 -27.36
CA ARG A 192 -8.27 9.51 -28.76
C ARG A 192 -7.51 8.24 -29.14
N ASP A 193 -6.46 7.90 -28.39
CA ASP A 193 -5.65 6.72 -28.60
C ASP A 193 -6.21 5.53 -27.81
N LEU A 194 -6.53 4.45 -28.53
CA LEU A 194 -6.95 3.20 -27.92
C LEU A 194 -5.72 2.49 -27.35
N HIS A 195 -5.42 2.73 -26.07
CA HIS A 195 -4.50 1.86 -25.35
C HIS A 195 -5.18 0.49 -25.24
N SER A 196 -4.66 -0.52 -25.92
CA SER A 196 -5.25 -1.86 -25.95
C SER A 196 -4.44 -2.90 -25.18
N LYS A 197 -3.22 -2.53 -24.76
CA LYS A 197 -2.28 -3.42 -24.07
C LYS A 197 -1.95 -2.90 -22.67
N PRO A 198 -1.79 -3.81 -21.69
CA PRO A 198 -1.28 -3.42 -20.38
C PRO A 198 0.15 -2.88 -20.52
N SER A 199 0.47 -1.82 -19.77
CA SER A 199 1.86 -1.41 -19.61
C SER A 199 2.53 -2.36 -18.62
N ARG A 200 3.73 -2.83 -18.95
CA ARG A 200 4.50 -3.78 -18.14
C ARG A 200 5.79 -3.13 -17.65
N ALA A 201 6.18 -3.46 -16.42
CA ALA A 201 7.46 -3.10 -15.85
C ALA A 201 8.60 -3.86 -16.57
N ALA A 202 9.86 -3.54 -16.25
CA ALA A 202 11.04 -4.14 -16.89
C ALA A 202 11.13 -5.67 -16.73
N ASP A 203 10.45 -6.24 -15.73
CA ASP A 203 10.39 -7.68 -15.51
C ASP A 203 9.29 -8.40 -16.34
N GLY A 204 8.51 -7.65 -17.13
CA GLY A 204 7.43 -8.18 -17.96
C GLY A 204 6.19 -8.68 -17.20
N ILE A 205 6.20 -8.65 -15.87
CA ILE A 205 5.16 -9.23 -15.01
C ILE A 205 4.37 -8.12 -14.33
N HIS A 206 5.04 -7.19 -13.65
CA HIS A 206 4.40 -6.13 -12.90
C HIS A 206 3.82 -5.03 -13.80
N PHE A 207 2.91 -4.22 -13.25
CA PHE A 207 2.32 -3.10 -13.95
C PHE A 207 3.37 -2.02 -14.23
N GLY A 208 3.40 -1.52 -15.46
CA GLY A 208 4.38 -0.57 -15.94
C GLY A 208 4.05 0.89 -15.60
N THR A 209 4.90 1.79 -16.09
CA THR A 209 4.87 3.23 -15.80
C THR A 209 3.51 3.88 -16.08
N GLU A 210 2.79 3.46 -17.14
CA GLU A 210 1.48 4.04 -17.47
C GLU A 210 0.39 3.70 -16.45
N HIS A 211 0.37 2.46 -15.92
CA HIS A 211 -0.52 2.10 -14.82
C HIS A 211 -0.22 2.97 -13.60
N HIS A 212 1.06 3.10 -13.24
CA HIS A 212 1.49 3.82 -12.06
C HIS A 212 1.18 5.32 -12.15
N LYS A 213 1.41 5.92 -13.32
CA LYS A 213 1.09 7.33 -13.58
C LYS A 213 -0.39 7.61 -13.51
N ARG A 214 -1.20 6.86 -14.27
CA ARG A 214 -2.66 7.03 -14.26
C ARG A 214 -3.24 6.80 -12.87
N PHE A 215 -2.74 5.80 -12.14
CA PHE A 215 -3.20 5.54 -10.78
C PHE A 215 -2.90 6.70 -9.83
N ALA A 216 -1.70 7.29 -9.90
CA ALA A 216 -1.34 8.45 -9.08
C ALA A 216 -2.25 9.66 -9.37
N ASP A 217 -2.53 9.94 -10.65
CA ASP A 217 -3.42 11.02 -11.06
C ASP A 217 -4.84 10.83 -10.51
N LEU A 218 -5.40 9.62 -10.67
CA LEU A 218 -6.73 9.27 -10.15
C LEU A 218 -6.79 9.35 -8.61
N PHE A 219 -5.73 8.89 -7.93
CA PHE A 219 -5.63 8.96 -6.48
C PHE A 219 -5.62 10.42 -5.99
N LEU A 220 -4.80 11.28 -6.61
CA LEU A 220 -4.71 12.70 -6.24
C LEU A 220 -5.97 13.47 -6.64
N GLN A 221 -6.64 13.11 -7.73
CA GLN A 221 -7.95 13.66 -8.07
C GLN A 221 -8.98 13.39 -6.98
N LYS A 222 -9.02 12.15 -6.45
CA LYS A 222 -9.99 11.75 -5.41
C LYS A 222 -9.63 12.28 -4.02
N PHE A 223 -8.33 12.29 -3.66
CA PHE A 223 -7.89 12.52 -2.28
C PHE A 223 -6.95 13.70 -2.07
N GLY A 224 -6.44 14.34 -3.13
CA GLY A 224 -5.42 15.38 -3.03
C GLY A 224 -5.81 16.56 -2.13
N GLN A 225 -7.09 16.93 -2.11
CA GLN A 225 -7.61 17.99 -1.23
C GLN A 225 -7.66 17.60 0.26
N LYS A 226 -7.76 16.29 0.55
CA LYS A 226 -7.78 15.73 1.91
C LYS A 226 -6.36 15.43 2.44
N LEU A 227 -5.40 15.25 1.54
CA LEU A 227 -4.00 14.94 1.80
C LEU A 227 -3.20 16.21 2.18
N LYS A 228 -3.40 16.70 3.42
CA LYS A 228 -2.80 17.96 3.96
C LYS A 228 -2.71 17.99 5.50
#